data_AF-A0A7S0L6V7-F1
#
_entry.id   AF-A0A7S0L6V7-F1
#
_cell.length_a   1.000
_cell.length_b   1.000
_cell.length_c   1.000
_cell.angle_alpha   90.00
_cell.angle_beta   90.00
_cell.angle_gamma   90.00
#
_symmetry.space_group_name_H-M   'P 1'
#
loop_
_entity.id
_entity.type
_entity.pdbx_description
1 polymer ?
#
loop_
_entity_poly.entity_id
_entity_poly.type
_entity_poly.pdbx_seq_one_letter_code
_entity_poly.pdbx_strand_id
1 'polypeptide(L)'
;ESAFDGPYRGCGCAYPGYVSSGVVQRSNLIVEELRQAASDADTPELLEWLRGLPPQLVAEIGDAACGWSRVGIVHGDVDNLAGWRLGIEAMEPPDTALRATLGCSDPSDANTFVEPTPREQVLEWGRAAAVSGVLCTHTCLPYGQILSDAHAGSSGAMRGDSSGAATEGINESALAIFNNGSAGMPNFEGERGTGLVTRVSVDPQPPDDSVYGGMAGGLRFDAVQFSYDHDAWMTQFESRWPEGSAAHMSYYARLRSGPASFTVRNAARDGTTLT
;
A
#
# COMPACT_ATOMS: atom_id res chain seq x y z
N GLU A 1 -7.21 25.05 -15.94
CA GLU A 1 -7.42 24.26 -17.17
C GLU A 1 -7.15 22.80 -16.84
N SER A 2 -8.13 21.93 -17.11
CA SER A 2 -8.19 20.56 -16.60
C SER A 2 -7.31 19.60 -17.41
N ALA A 3 -6.30 19.01 -16.78
CA ALA A 3 -5.49 17.93 -17.32
C ALA A 3 -6.12 16.54 -17.11
N PHE A 4 -7.45 16.42 -17.28
CA PHE A 4 -8.21 15.18 -17.04
C PHE A 4 -9.10 14.78 -18.22
N ASP A 5 -8.66 15.07 -19.45
CA ASP A 5 -9.36 14.60 -20.64
C ASP A 5 -8.45 13.78 -21.56
N GLY A 6 -8.34 12.50 -21.22
CA GLY A 6 -7.81 11.44 -22.06
C GLY A 6 -8.36 10.11 -21.56
N PRO A 7 -8.96 9.25 -22.41
CA PRO A 7 -9.46 7.96 -21.96
C PRO A 7 -8.25 7.16 -21.44
N TYR A 8 -8.34 6.61 -20.23
CA TYR A 8 -7.40 5.61 -19.73
C TYR A 8 -7.31 4.47 -20.76
N ARG A 9 -6.33 4.54 -21.67
CA ARG A 9 -6.12 3.52 -22.72
C ARG A 9 -5.44 2.31 -22.07
N GLY A 10 -5.95 1.11 -22.35
CA GLY A 10 -5.47 -0.14 -21.77
C GLY A 10 -6.05 -0.41 -20.38
N CYS A 11 -5.23 -0.92 -19.47
CA CYS A 11 -5.61 -1.27 -18.10
C CYS A 11 -5.88 -0.07 -17.19
N GLY A 12 -5.36 1.12 -17.53
CA GLY A 12 -5.50 2.34 -16.73
C GLY A 12 -4.48 2.49 -15.60
N CYS A 13 -3.59 1.51 -15.39
CA CYS A 13 -2.50 1.61 -14.41
C CYS A 13 -1.43 2.60 -14.88
N ALA A 14 -1.00 3.53 -14.01
CA ALA A 14 0.11 4.44 -14.30
C ALA A 14 1.45 3.78 -13.93
N TYR A 15 1.75 2.64 -14.57
CA TYR A 15 2.94 1.85 -14.29
C TYR A 15 4.23 2.69 -14.41
N PRO A 16 5.15 2.59 -13.43
CA PRO A 16 6.48 3.16 -13.53
C PRO A 16 7.27 2.59 -14.71
N GLY A 17 8.25 3.35 -15.20
CA GLY A 17 9.05 2.97 -16.37
C GLY A 17 9.80 1.64 -16.25
N TYR A 18 10.09 1.18 -15.03
CA TYR A 18 10.73 -0.11 -14.77
C TYR A 18 9.80 -1.32 -15.02
N VAL A 19 8.48 -1.11 -15.13
CA VAL A 19 7.54 -2.20 -15.37
C VAL A 19 7.61 -2.62 -16.84
N SER A 20 7.94 -3.89 -17.07
CA SER A 20 8.11 -4.42 -18.42
C SER A 20 6.84 -4.30 -19.28
N SER A 21 7.01 -4.07 -20.57
CA SER A 21 5.91 -4.03 -21.54
C SER A 21 5.09 -5.33 -21.56
N GLY A 22 5.71 -6.47 -21.28
CA GLY A 22 5.02 -7.76 -21.16
C GLY A 22 4.03 -7.81 -19.98
N VAL A 23 4.37 -7.18 -18.85
CA VAL A 23 3.43 -7.03 -17.71
C VAL A 23 2.27 -6.13 -18.11
N VAL A 24 2.56 -4.98 -18.75
CA VAL A 24 1.53 -4.04 -19.20
C VAL A 24 0.57 -4.69 -20.21
N GLN A 25 1.10 -5.44 -21.17
CA GLN A 25 0.29 -6.16 -22.16
C GLN A 25 -0.64 -7.19 -21.50
N ARG A 26 -0.12 -8.01 -20.57
CA ARG A 26 -0.97 -8.94 -19.82
C ARG A 26 -2.04 -8.22 -19.01
N SER A 27 -1.68 -7.11 -18.35
CA SER A 27 -2.62 -6.28 -17.62
C SER A 27 -3.76 -5.75 -18.52
N ASN A 28 -3.45 -5.35 -19.75
CA ASN A 28 -4.45 -4.90 -20.71
C ASN A 28 -5.43 -6.03 -21.09
N LEU A 29 -4.92 -7.23 -21.35
CA LEU A 29 -5.75 -8.41 -21.66
C LEU A 29 -6.68 -8.77 -20.50
N ILE A 30 -6.17 -8.72 -19.26
CA ILE A 30 -6.97 -9.00 -18.06
C ILE A 30 -8.10 -7.99 -17.92
N VAL A 31 -7.82 -6.70 -18.07
CA VAL A 31 -8.85 -5.65 -17.94
C VAL A 31 -9.88 -5.72 -19.08
N GLU A 32 -9.47 -6.09 -20.28
CA GLU A 32 -10.39 -6.32 -21.40
C GLU A 32 -11.38 -7.44 -21.08
N GLU A 33 -10.90 -8.57 -20.58
CA GLU A 33 -11.75 -9.70 -20.18
C GLU A 33 -12.65 -9.36 -18.98
N LEU A 34 -12.15 -8.60 -17.99
CA LEU A 34 -12.97 -8.11 -16.87
C LEU A 34 -14.08 -7.14 -17.34
N ARG A 35 -13.79 -6.26 -18.31
CA ARG A 35 -14.79 -5.37 -18.91
C ARG A 35 -15.85 -6.17 -19.67
N GLN A 36 -15.45 -7.20 -20.40
CA GLN A 36 -16.38 -8.09 -21.09
C GLN A 36 -17.28 -8.81 -20.08
N ALA A 37 -16.71 -9.39 -19.01
CA ALA A 37 -17.47 -10.06 -17.97
C ALA A 37 -18.48 -9.11 -17.27
N ALA A 38 -18.08 -7.86 -17.01
CA ALA A 38 -18.99 -6.86 -16.45
C ALA A 38 -20.13 -6.48 -17.42
N SER A 39 -19.84 -6.41 -18.73
CA SER A 39 -20.85 -6.18 -19.76
C SER A 39 -21.82 -7.36 -19.87
N ASP A 40 -21.31 -8.59 -19.83
CA ASP A 40 -22.12 -9.81 -19.96
C ASP A 40 -23.02 -10.04 -18.73
N ALA A 41 -22.60 -9.58 -17.56
CA ALA A 41 -23.38 -9.67 -16.34
C ALA A 41 -24.64 -8.78 -16.37
N ASP A 42 -24.71 -7.79 -17.26
CA ASP A 42 -25.83 -6.84 -17.41
C ASP A 42 -26.25 -6.22 -16.06
N THR A 43 -25.28 -5.61 -15.38
CA THR A 43 -25.46 -4.98 -14.06
C THR A 43 -25.18 -3.47 -14.10
N PRO A 44 -25.94 -2.68 -14.89
CA PRO A 44 -25.68 -1.25 -15.04
C PRO A 44 -25.77 -0.47 -13.73
N GLU A 45 -26.64 -0.88 -12.80
CA GLU A 45 -26.78 -0.22 -11.48
C GLU A 45 -25.53 -0.42 -10.62
N LEU A 46 -24.90 -1.60 -10.69
CA LEU A 46 -23.65 -1.86 -9.97
C LEU A 46 -22.51 -1.02 -10.54
N LEU A 47 -22.43 -0.91 -11.87
CA LEU A 47 -21.43 -0.08 -12.53
C LEU A 47 -21.63 1.41 -12.26
N GLU A 48 -22.88 1.87 -12.21
CA GLU A 48 -23.21 3.24 -11.82
C GLU A 48 -22.80 3.52 -10.38
N TRP A 49 -23.11 2.61 -9.45
CA TRP A 49 -22.67 2.71 -8.06
C TRP A 49 -21.15 2.78 -7.94
N LEU A 50 -20.41 1.89 -8.63
CA LEU A 50 -18.94 1.89 -8.63
C LEU A 50 -18.36 3.19 -9.19
N ARG A 51 -18.95 3.74 -10.27
CA ARG A 51 -18.53 5.03 -10.85
C ARG A 51 -18.81 6.22 -9.94
N GLY A 52 -19.81 6.11 -9.07
CA GLY A 52 -20.18 7.13 -8.09
C GLY A 52 -19.29 7.16 -6.85
N LEU A 53 -18.42 6.16 -6.66
CA LEU A 53 -17.51 6.13 -5.50
C LEU A 53 -16.47 7.24 -5.60
N PRO A 54 -16.20 7.98 -4.51
CA PRO A 54 -15.20 9.03 -4.53
C PRO A 54 -13.78 8.40 -4.65
N PRO A 55 -12.87 9.01 -5.43
CA PRO A 55 -11.50 8.50 -5.60
C PRO A 55 -10.63 8.67 -4.35
N GLN A 56 -11.08 9.52 -3.41
CA GLN A 56 -10.42 9.83 -2.15
C GLN A 56 -11.46 10.07 -1.06
N LEU A 57 -11.11 9.75 0.18
CA LEU A 57 -11.95 9.96 1.36
C LEU A 57 -11.10 10.50 2.50
N VAL A 58 -11.65 11.42 3.29
CA VAL A 58 -11.10 11.74 4.62
C VAL A 58 -12.09 11.22 5.66
N ALA A 59 -11.62 10.33 6.53
CA ALA A 59 -12.40 9.76 7.61
C ALA A 59 -11.99 10.38 8.95
N GLU A 60 -12.95 10.59 9.83
CA GLU A 60 -12.73 10.99 11.22
C GLU A 60 -12.74 9.75 12.12
N ILE A 61 -11.71 9.61 12.94
CA ILE A 61 -11.50 8.52 13.89
C ILE A 61 -11.39 9.15 15.27
N GLY A 62 -12.25 8.73 16.19
CA GLY A 62 -12.35 9.42 17.46
C GLY A 62 -13.67 9.18 18.18
N ASP A 63 -13.75 9.77 19.37
CA ASP A 63 -14.99 9.99 20.10
C ASP A 63 -14.88 11.23 20.99
N ALA A 64 -15.92 11.52 21.77
CA ALA A 64 -15.95 12.67 22.65
C ALA A 64 -14.91 12.63 23.80
N ALA A 65 -14.38 11.45 24.14
CA ALA A 65 -13.44 11.26 25.24
C ALA A 65 -11.98 11.41 24.78
N CYS A 66 -11.64 10.90 23.59
CA CYS A 66 -10.29 10.94 23.04
C CYS A 66 -10.05 12.06 22.01
N GLY A 67 -11.12 12.74 21.58
CA GLY A 67 -11.06 13.72 20.49
C GLY A 67 -11.15 13.06 19.12
N TRP A 68 -11.17 13.89 18.07
CA TRP A 68 -11.27 13.42 16.69
C TRP A 68 -9.96 13.71 15.94
N SER A 69 -9.44 12.68 15.30
CA SER A 69 -8.33 12.75 14.36
C SER A 69 -8.81 12.36 12.96
N ARG A 70 -8.09 12.79 11.92
CA ARG A 70 -8.49 12.59 10.52
C ARG A 70 -7.47 11.73 9.79
N VAL A 71 -7.93 10.83 8.94
CA VAL A 71 -7.08 10.02 8.05
C VAL A 71 -7.55 10.16 6.61
N GLY A 72 -6.60 10.31 5.68
CA GLY A 72 -6.84 10.29 4.25
C GLY A 72 -6.79 8.86 3.71
N ILE A 73 -7.69 8.53 2.80
CA ILE A 73 -7.79 7.22 2.15
C ILE A 73 -7.79 7.45 0.64
N VAL A 74 -6.85 6.82 -0.05
CA VAL A 74 -6.67 6.88 -1.51
C VAL A 74 -6.46 5.46 -2.06
N HIS A 75 -6.68 5.25 -3.36
CA HIS A 75 -6.32 3.96 -3.99
C HIS A 75 -4.82 3.90 -4.29
N GLY A 76 -4.35 4.71 -5.24
CA GLY A 76 -2.94 4.85 -5.61
C GLY A 76 -2.23 5.89 -4.75
N ASP A 77 -2.05 7.09 -5.29
CA ASP A 77 -1.53 8.23 -4.54
C ASP A 77 -2.50 9.41 -4.55
N VAL A 78 -2.13 10.49 -3.86
CA VAL A 78 -2.99 11.66 -3.63
C VAL A 78 -3.30 12.41 -4.93
N ASP A 79 -2.40 12.36 -5.91
CA ASP A 79 -2.55 13.10 -7.16
C ASP A 79 -3.20 12.23 -8.26
N ASN A 80 -3.08 10.89 -8.17
CA ASN A 80 -3.56 9.97 -9.19
C ASN A 80 -4.09 8.65 -8.58
N LEU A 81 -5.34 8.32 -8.93
CA LEU A 81 -6.00 7.07 -8.52
C LEU A 81 -5.16 5.82 -8.86
N ALA A 82 -4.47 5.82 -10.00
CA ALA A 82 -3.62 4.73 -10.45
C ALA A 82 -2.12 5.01 -10.27
N GLY A 83 -1.79 5.96 -9.40
CA GLY A 83 -0.43 6.41 -9.13
C GLY A 83 0.33 5.49 -8.18
N TRP A 84 1.66 5.52 -8.29
CA TRP A 84 2.60 4.62 -7.60
C TRP A 84 3.48 5.34 -6.57
N ARG A 85 3.21 6.63 -6.30
CA ARG A 85 4.07 7.46 -5.43
C ARG A 85 4.01 7.07 -3.96
N LEU A 86 3.05 6.23 -3.57
CA LEU A 86 2.95 5.60 -2.25
C LEU A 86 3.23 4.07 -2.31
N GLY A 87 4.00 3.61 -3.30
CA GLY A 87 4.59 2.27 -3.31
C GLY A 87 5.82 2.21 -2.40
N ILE A 88 6.09 1.05 -1.80
CA ILE A 88 7.20 0.89 -0.86
C ILE A 88 8.56 1.26 -1.47
N GLU A 89 8.73 0.98 -2.76
CA GLU A 89 9.93 1.28 -3.55
C GLU A 89 10.10 2.77 -3.86
N ALA A 90 9.03 3.56 -3.69
CA ALA A 90 9.00 4.99 -3.94
C ALA A 90 9.18 5.81 -2.64
N MET A 91 9.21 5.18 -1.46
CA MET A 91 9.29 5.91 -0.19
C MET A 91 10.72 6.21 0.24
N GLU A 92 10.95 7.40 0.78
CA GLU A 92 12.19 7.77 1.47
C GLU A 92 12.22 7.30 2.93
N PRO A 93 13.40 6.94 3.49
CA PRO A 93 14.68 6.78 2.80
C PRO A 93 14.67 5.57 1.85
N PRO A 94 15.30 5.65 0.66
CA PRO A 94 15.25 4.54 -0.29
C PRO A 94 15.96 3.30 0.27
N ASP A 95 15.35 2.13 0.10
CA ASP A 95 15.97 0.84 0.39
C ASP A 95 16.54 0.24 -0.91
N THR A 96 17.81 0.51 -1.19
CA THR A 96 18.47 0.06 -2.42
C THR A 96 18.41 -1.46 -2.61
N ALA A 97 18.51 -2.25 -1.54
CA ALA A 97 18.50 -3.71 -1.62
C ALA A 97 17.10 -4.24 -1.98
N LEU A 98 16.07 -3.69 -1.34
CA LEU A 98 14.69 -3.99 -1.69
C LEU A 98 14.38 -3.58 -3.14
N ARG A 99 14.77 -2.36 -3.54
CA ARG A 99 14.52 -1.85 -4.89
C ARG A 99 15.20 -2.68 -5.97
N ALA A 100 16.41 -3.18 -5.70
CA ALA A 100 17.09 -4.13 -6.58
C ALA A 100 16.31 -5.45 -6.69
N THR A 101 15.81 -5.96 -5.56
CA THR A 101 15.01 -7.20 -5.50
C THR A 101 13.70 -7.07 -6.26
N LEU A 102 13.04 -5.91 -6.17
CA LEU A 102 11.80 -5.59 -6.88
C LEU A 102 12.02 -5.24 -8.36
N GLY A 103 13.26 -5.08 -8.81
CA GLY A 103 13.58 -4.72 -10.19
C GLY A 103 13.19 -3.29 -10.55
N CYS A 104 13.24 -2.35 -9.60
CA CYS A 104 12.80 -0.96 -9.78
C CYS A 104 13.83 -0.04 -10.46
N SER A 105 14.78 -0.63 -11.20
CA SER A 105 15.82 0.11 -11.92
C SER A 105 15.32 0.64 -13.27
N ASP A 106 15.95 1.69 -13.77
CA ASP A 106 15.76 2.20 -15.11
C ASP A 106 15.99 1.07 -16.13
N PRO A 107 15.06 0.85 -17.08
CA PRO A 107 15.24 -0.17 -18.12
C PRO A 107 16.49 0.03 -18.98
N SER A 108 16.99 1.26 -19.09
CA SER A 108 18.18 1.64 -19.85
C SER A 108 19.47 1.59 -19.01
N ASP A 109 19.37 1.60 -17.69
CA ASP A 109 20.50 1.45 -16.76
C ASP A 109 20.05 0.77 -15.46
N ALA A 110 20.38 -0.52 -15.35
CA ALA A 110 20.05 -1.35 -14.18
C ALA A 110 20.66 -0.85 -12.85
N ASN A 111 21.61 0.09 -12.89
CA ASN A 111 22.22 0.67 -11.69
C ASN A 111 21.54 1.98 -11.23
N THR A 112 20.66 2.53 -12.06
CA THR A 112 19.93 3.76 -11.76
C THR A 112 18.52 3.40 -11.33
N PHE A 113 18.08 3.83 -10.15
CA PHE A 113 16.71 3.63 -9.71
C PHE A 113 15.87 4.88 -10.00
N VAL A 114 14.55 4.72 -10.14
CA VAL A 114 13.64 5.86 -10.29
C VAL A 114 13.75 6.80 -9.07
N GLU A 115 13.52 8.10 -9.23
CA GLU A 115 13.49 9.01 -8.09
C GLU A 115 12.38 8.58 -7.10
N PRO A 116 12.66 8.48 -5.79
CA PRO A 116 11.61 8.28 -4.81
C PRO A 116 10.69 9.50 -4.74
N THR A 117 9.50 9.31 -4.18
CA THR A 117 8.62 10.40 -3.79
C THR A 117 9.29 11.20 -2.67
N PRO A 118 9.54 12.50 -2.86
CA PRO A 118 10.19 13.32 -1.84
C PRO A 118 9.39 13.29 -0.54
N ARG A 119 10.06 13.09 0.61
CA ARG A 119 9.43 13.08 1.94
C ARG A 119 8.61 14.35 2.18
N GLU A 120 9.13 15.49 1.75
CA GLU A 120 8.46 16.79 1.86
C GLU A 120 7.10 16.83 1.14
N GLN A 121 6.99 16.17 -0.01
CA GLN A 121 5.73 16.05 -0.76
C GLN A 121 4.72 15.20 0.01
N VAL A 122 5.18 14.10 0.61
CA VAL A 122 4.31 13.21 1.40
C VAL A 122 3.79 13.93 2.66
N LEU A 123 4.67 14.63 3.37
CA LEU A 123 4.30 15.47 4.50
C LEU A 123 3.33 16.58 4.07
N GLU A 124 3.56 17.21 2.93
CA GLU A 124 2.66 18.25 2.40
C GLU A 124 1.26 17.72 2.08
N TRP A 125 1.14 16.51 1.51
CA TRP A 125 -0.17 15.88 1.32
C TRP A 125 -0.93 15.73 2.65
N GLY A 126 -0.24 15.26 3.70
CA GLY A 126 -0.82 15.14 5.03
C GLY A 126 -1.28 16.48 5.60
N ARG A 127 -0.44 17.52 5.50
CA ARG A 127 -0.76 18.88 5.96
C ARG A 127 -1.91 19.51 5.18
N ALA A 128 -1.88 19.44 3.85
CA ALA A 128 -2.90 20.01 2.99
C ALA A 128 -4.29 19.39 3.21
N ALA A 129 -4.34 18.07 3.50
CA ALA A 129 -5.58 17.39 3.86
C ALA A 129 -5.95 17.52 5.35
N ALA A 130 -5.04 18.03 6.19
CA ALA A 130 -5.12 18.06 7.65
C ALA A 130 -5.48 16.67 8.23
N VAL A 131 -4.63 15.69 7.93
CA VAL A 131 -4.75 14.29 8.37
C VAL A 131 -3.49 13.83 9.09
N SER A 132 -3.64 12.92 10.05
CA SER A 132 -2.54 12.26 10.77
C SER A 132 -2.07 10.97 10.11
N GLY A 133 -2.76 10.52 9.06
CA GLY A 133 -2.32 9.39 8.24
C GLY A 133 -2.88 9.42 6.83
N VAL A 134 -2.13 8.83 5.89
CA VAL A 134 -2.57 8.53 4.52
C VAL A 134 -2.53 7.01 4.32
N LEU A 135 -3.70 6.45 4.04
CA LEU A 135 -3.91 5.03 3.80
C LEU A 135 -4.08 4.80 2.30
N CYS A 136 -3.36 3.83 1.76
CA CYS A 136 -3.36 3.53 0.34
C CYS A 136 -3.31 2.02 0.05
N THR A 137 -3.44 1.68 -1.22
CA THR A 137 -3.38 0.31 -1.74
C THR A 137 -2.66 0.33 -3.10
N HIS A 138 -3.27 -0.19 -4.16
CA HIS A 138 -2.82 -0.16 -5.56
C HIS A 138 -1.59 -1.01 -5.89
N THR A 139 -0.42 -0.71 -5.32
CA THR A 139 0.86 -1.38 -5.65
C THR A 139 0.92 -2.82 -5.10
N CYS A 140 0.01 -3.15 -4.19
CA CYS A 140 -0.17 -4.45 -3.57
C CYS A 140 1.04 -4.94 -2.75
N LEU A 141 2.09 -4.16 -2.51
CA LEU A 141 3.13 -4.51 -1.54
C LEU A 141 2.91 -3.69 -0.27
N PRO A 142 2.66 -4.33 0.89
CA PRO A 142 2.31 -3.58 2.08
C PRO A 142 3.54 -2.93 2.71
N TYR A 143 3.31 -1.82 3.39
CA TYR A 143 4.26 -1.25 4.34
C TYR A 143 3.57 -0.26 5.28
N GLY A 144 4.21 -0.02 6.41
CA GLY A 144 3.88 1.08 7.32
C GLY A 144 5.11 1.92 7.58
N GLN A 145 4.93 3.24 7.62
CA GLN A 145 6.00 4.19 7.94
C GLN A 145 5.44 5.39 8.70
N ILE A 146 6.14 5.84 9.73
CA ILE A 146 5.79 7.06 10.47
C ILE A 146 6.82 8.16 10.12
N LEU A 147 6.34 9.23 9.48
CA LEU A 147 7.15 10.39 9.11
C LEU A 147 6.93 11.49 10.15
N SER A 148 8.01 12.13 10.60
CA SER A 148 7.95 13.31 11.47
C SER A 148 8.58 14.53 10.80
N ASP A 149 8.09 15.72 11.14
CA ASP A 149 8.63 17.02 10.65
C ASP A 149 10.04 17.32 11.18
N ALA A 150 10.48 16.64 12.25
CA ALA A 150 11.82 16.79 12.78
C ALA A 150 12.83 16.35 11.71
N HIS A 151 13.56 17.32 11.16
CA HIS A 151 14.65 17.09 10.22
C HIS A 151 15.50 15.91 10.69
N ALA A 152 15.77 14.97 9.78
CA ALA A 152 16.84 13.99 9.94
C ALA A 152 18.16 14.75 10.19
N GLY A 153 18.43 14.97 11.47
CA GLY A 153 19.43 15.90 11.98
C GLY A 153 19.82 15.50 13.40
N SER A 154 20.06 14.21 13.61
CA SER A 154 20.95 13.75 14.68
C SER A 154 21.70 12.50 14.21
N SER A 155 22.83 12.72 13.56
CA SER A 155 23.92 11.76 13.64
C SER A 155 24.47 11.80 15.07
N GLY A 156 24.58 10.66 15.77
CA GLY A 156 25.39 10.60 16.99
C GLY A 156 24.95 9.64 18.09
N ALA A 157 25.73 8.57 18.23
CA ALA A 157 26.06 7.87 19.48
C ALA A 157 24.95 7.07 20.18
N MET A 158 25.01 5.75 19.97
CA MET A 158 24.78 4.77 21.03
C MET A 158 25.63 5.13 22.26
N ARG A 159 24.97 5.59 23.33
CA ARG A 159 25.41 5.40 24.71
C ARG A 159 24.20 4.95 25.50
N GLY A 160 24.28 3.72 25.99
CA GLY A 160 23.17 3.04 26.64
C GLY A 160 22.83 3.58 28.02
N ASP A 161 21.57 3.38 28.38
CA ASP A 161 21.15 2.94 29.71
C ASP A 161 19.84 2.15 29.51
N SER A 162 19.80 0.98 30.14
CA SER A 162 18.71 0.03 30.19
C SER A 162 17.84 0.31 31.42
N SER A 163 16.57 0.70 31.21
CA SER A 163 15.38 0.24 31.96
C SER A 163 14.26 1.29 31.85
N GLY A 164 13.21 0.91 31.13
CA GLY A 164 12.00 1.72 30.97
C GLY A 164 11.31 1.29 29.69
N ALA A 165 10.12 0.71 29.80
CA ALA A 165 9.27 0.48 28.64
C ALA A 165 9.19 1.79 27.86
N ALA A 166 9.65 1.78 26.62
CA ALA A 166 9.58 2.94 25.75
C ALA A 166 8.11 3.23 25.50
N THR A 167 7.53 4.12 26.29
CA THR A 167 6.37 4.89 25.85
C THR A 167 6.89 5.77 24.72
N GLU A 168 6.81 5.27 23.49
CA GLU A 168 6.96 6.06 22.29
C GLU A 168 6.04 7.28 22.45
N GLY A 169 6.66 8.45 22.65
CA GLY A 169 5.91 9.68 22.83
C GLY A 169 5.06 9.93 21.59
N ILE A 170 3.77 10.21 21.78
CA ILE A 170 2.86 10.59 20.70
C ILE A 170 3.44 11.85 20.05
N ASN A 171 3.94 11.72 18.82
CA ASN A 171 4.34 12.87 18.05
C ASN A 171 3.12 13.42 17.31
N GLU A 172 2.55 14.51 17.81
CA GLU A 172 1.37 15.14 17.21
C GLU A 172 1.62 15.71 15.81
N SER A 173 2.89 15.93 15.41
CA SER A 173 3.25 16.34 14.04
C SER A 173 3.70 15.19 13.14
N ALA A 174 3.53 13.94 13.58
CA ALA A 174 3.84 12.78 12.76
C ALA A 174 2.69 12.43 11.80
N LEU A 175 3.06 11.93 10.63
CA LEU A 175 2.18 11.44 9.58
C LEU A 175 2.44 9.94 9.37
N ALA A 176 1.41 9.12 9.54
CA ALA A 176 1.46 7.69 9.20
C ALA A 176 1.18 7.47 7.71
N ILE A 177 2.01 6.67 7.04
CA ILE A 177 1.75 6.19 5.67
C ILE A 177 1.64 4.69 5.72
N PHE A 178 0.47 4.17 5.36
CA PHE A 178 0.22 2.73 5.34
C PHE A 178 -0.33 2.32 3.99
N ASN A 179 0.40 1.42 3.33
CA ASN A 179 -0.11 0.66 2.21
C ASN A 179 -0.50 -0.72 2.73
N ASN A 180 -1.78 -1.09 2.63
CA ASN A 180 -2.23 -2.38 3.16
C ASN A 180 -1.82 -3.56 2.27
N GLY A 181 -1.21 -3.32 1.11
CA GLY A 181 -0.90 -4.35 0.14
C GLY A 181 -2.18 -4.92 -0.48
N SER A 182 -2.40 -6.22 -0.30
CA SER A 182 -3.57 -6.93 -0.83
C SER A 182 -4.36 -7.64 0.26
N ALA A 183 -5.68 -7.48 0.25
CA ALA A 183 -6.58 -8.24 1.11
C ALA A 183 -6.79 -9.68 0.59
N GLY A 184 -6.78 -9.89 -0.74
CA GLY A 184 -7.10 -11.18 -1.38
C GLY A 184 -5.90 -11.95 -1.92
N MET A 185 -4.68 -11.49 -1.67
CA MET A 185 -3.44 -12.17 -2.08
C MET A 185 -2.46 -12.19 -0.92
N PRO A 186 -1.62 -13.24 -0.78
CA PRO A 186 -0.58 -13.24 0.22
C PRO A 186 0.37 -12.05 0.02
N ASN A 187 0.80 -11.47 1.14
CA ASN A 187 1.57 -10.24 1.15
C ASN A 187 3.05 -10.45 1.43
N PHE A 188 3.41 -11.56 2.09
CA PHE A 188 4.78 -11.92 2.37
C PHE A 188 5.14 -13.27 1.75
N GLU A 189 6.44 -13.46 1.51
CA GLU A 189 6.99 -14.68 0.93
C GLU A 189 6.62 -15.91 1.76
N GLY A 190 6.16 -16.95 1.08
CA GLY A 190 5.77 -18.23 1.68
C GLY A 190 4.39 -18.22 2.35
N GLU A 191 3.73 -17.06 2.46
CA GLU A 191 2.39 -16.97 3.03
C GLU A 191 1.32 -17.58 2.14
N ARG A 192 0.27 -18.09 2.79
CA ARG A 192 -0.94 -18.64 2.16
C ARG A 192 -2.14 -18.39 3.04
N GLY A 193 -3.28 -18.10 2.40
CA GLY A 193 -4.57 -17.97 3.09
C GLY A 193 -4.66 -16.80 4.07
N THR A 194 -3.79 -15.81 3.94
CA THR A 194 -3.82 -14.61 4.76
C THR A 194 -3.82 -13.35 3.89
N GLY A 195 -4.64 -12.38 4.30
CA GLY A 195 -4.71 -11.04 3.74
C GLY A 195 -4.30 -10.01 4.78
N LEU A 196 -4.12 -8.77 4.36
CA LEU A 196 -3.71 -7.67 5.24
C LEU A 196 -4.64 -6.47 5.08
N VAL A 197 -5.00 -5.86 6.20
CA VAL A 197 -5.75 -4.61 6.28
C VAL A 197 -5.03 -3.62 7.19
N THR A 198 -5.23 -2.32 6.96
CA THR A 198 -4.79 -1.31 7.91
C THR A 198 -5.89 -1.04 8.93
N ARG A 199 -5.60 -1.31 10.20
CA ARG A 199 -6.42 -0.88 11.33
C ARG A 199 -5.95 0.49 11.79
N VAL A 200 -6.90 1.40 12.01
CA VAL A 200 -6.66 2.69 12.65
C VAL A 200 -7.52 2.77 13.91
N SER A 201 -6.92 3.12 15.04
CA SER A 201 -7.63 3.13 16.32
C SER A 201 -7.16 4.25 17.25
N VAL A 202 -8.06 4.66 18.14
CA VAL A 202 -7.74 5.50 19.30
C VAL A 202 -7.15 4.70 20.46
N ASP A 203 -7.28 3.36 20.42
CA ASP A 203 -6.61 2.47 21.37
C ASP A 203 -5.12 2.36 21.01
N PRO A 204 -4.21 2.81 21.90
CA PRO A 204 -2.77 2.78 21.63
C PRO A 204 -2.17 1.37 21.71
N GLN A 205 -2.93 0.36 22.15
CA GLN A 205 -2.44 -1.02 22.24
C GLN A 205 -2.47 -1.72 20.87
N PRO A 206 -1.40 -2.47 20.51
CA PRO A 206 -1.44 -3.38 19.38
C PRO A 206 -2.57 -4.39 19.56
N PRO A 207 -3.39 -4.65 18.53
CA PRO A 207 -4.24 -5.83 18.53
C PRO A 207 -3.39 -7.09 18.40
N ASP A 208 -3.91 -8.23 18.87
CA ASP A 208 -3.19 -9.52 18.91
C ASP A 208 -2.73 -10.01 17.53
N ASP A 209 -3.42 -9.59 16.46
CA ASP A 209 -3.20 -9.96 15.06
C ASP A 209 -2.45 -8.88 14.27
N SER A 210 -1.89 -7.88 14.96
CA SER A 210 -0.96 -6.94 14.36
C SER A 210 0.31 -7.66 13.92
N VAL A 211 0.79 -7.32 12.73
CA VAL A 211 2.07 -7.78 12.17
C VAL A 211 3.16 -6.72 12.32
N TYR A 212 2.77 -5.46 12.16
CA TYR A 212 3.57 -4.29 12.49
C TYR A 212 2.65 -3.07 12.66
N GLY A 213 3.11 -2.07 13.41
CA GLY A 213 2.34 -0.86 13.62
C GLY A 213 3.13 0.28 14.25
N GLY A 214 2.49 1.43 14.42
CA GLY A 214 3.09 2.62 15.03
C GLY A 214 2.06 3.68 15.39
N MET A 215 2.51 4.72 16.09
CA MET A 215 1.66 5.83 16.56
C MET A 215 1.90 7.11 15.75
N ALA A 216 0.83 7.79 15.34
CA ALA A 216 0.91 9.13 14.73
C ALA A 216 -0.36 9.95 15.01
N GLY A 217 -0.21 11.23 15.37
CA GLY A 217 -1.33 12.14 15.59
C GLY A 217 -2.40 11.59 16.55
N GLY A 218 -1.97 10.97 17.65
CA GLY A 218 -2.84 10.37 18.67
C GLY A 218 -3.54 9.07 18.27
N LEU A 219 -3.32 8.56 17.05
CA LEU A 219 -3.89 7.32 16.56
C LEU A 219 -2.83 6.22 16.47
N ARG A 220 -3.26 4.98 16.67
CA ARG A 220 -2.51 3.78 16.36
C ARG A 220 -2.86 3.27 14.96
N PHE A 221 -1.83 2.91 14.21
CA PHE A 221 -1.93 2.29 12.89
C PHE A 221 -1.28 0.91 12.94
N ASP A 222 -2.00 -0.13 12.53
CA ASP A 222 -1.49 -1.49 12.49
C ASP A 222 -1.81 -2.15 11.14
N ALA A 223 -0.85 -2.90 10.61
CA ALA A 223 -1.12 -3.91 9.62
C ALA A 223 -1.64 -5.16 10.32
N VAL A 224 -2.93 -5.43 10.16
CA VAL A 224 -3.62 -6.56 10.78
C VAL A 224 -3.84 -7.66 9.76
N GLN A 225 -3.47 -8.88 10.14
CA GLN A 225 -3.64 -10.05 9.30
C GLN A 225 -5.01 -10.68 9.53
N PHE A 226 -5.64 -11.17 8.46
CA PHE A 226 -6.85 -11.99 8.55
C PHE A 226 -6.74 -13.21 7.64
N SER A 227 -7.46 -14.29 7.99
CA SER A 227 -7.45 -15.53 7.20
C SER A 227 -8.60 -15.59 6.20
N TYR A 228 -8.37 -16.25 5.05
CA TYR A 228 -9.40 -16.60 4.08
C TYR A 228 -9.21 -18.05 3.59
N ASP A 229 -10.26 -18.65 3.04
CA ASP A 229 -10.19 -20.00 2.45
C ASP A 229 -9.34 -19.97 1.16
N HIS A 230 -8.07 -20.33 1.32
CA HIS A 230 -7.09 -20.25 0.25
C HIS A 230 -7.36 -21.24 -0.88
N ASP A 231 -7.78 -22.46 -0.55
CA ASP A 231 -7.97 -23.51 -1.53
C ASP A 231 -9.24 -23.24 -2.35
N ALA A 232 -10.31 -22.74 -1.71
CA ALA A 232 -11.49 -22.27 -2.42
C ALA A 232 -11.18 -21.07 -3.32
N TRP A 233 -10.34 -20.13 -2.85
CA TRP A 233 -9.91 -18.99 -3.64
C TRP A 233 -9.11 -19.42 -4.87
N MET A 234 -8.13 -20.31 -4.71
CA MET A 234 -7.32 -20.84 -5.82
C MET A 234 -8.18 -21.60 -6.84
N THR A 235 -9.14 -22.41 -6.37
CA THR A 235 -10.08 -23.13 -7.24
C THR A 235 -10.91 -22.15 -8.07
N GLN A 236 -11.42 -21.07 -7.45
CA GLN A 236 -12.16 -20.04 -8.17
C GLN A 236 -11.27 -19.30 -9.17
N PHE A 237 -10.05 -18.92 -8.77
CA PHE A 237 -9.09 -18.25 -9.64
C PHE A 237 -8.79 -19.08 -10.88
N GLU A 238 -8.40 -20.35 -10.73
CA GLU A 238 -8.05 -21.23 -11.86
C GLU A 238 -9.26 -21.55 -12.75
N SER A 239 -10.48 -21.58 -12.19
CA SER A 239 -11.71 -21.76 -12.98
C SER A 239 -12.00 -20.60 -13.93
N ARG A 240 -11.58 -19.38 -13.57
CA ARG A 240 -11.75 -18.16 -14.37
C ARG A 240 -10.53 -17.87 -15.23
N TRP A 241 -9.35 -18.14 -14.69
CA TRP A 241 -8.06 -17.85 -15.26
C TRP A 241 -7.24 -19.14 -15.35
N PRO A 242 -7.56 -20.02 -16.30
CA PRO A 242 -6.84 -21.28 -16.47
C PRO A 242 -5.37 -21.04 -16.83
N GLU A 243 -4.55 -22.08 -16.67
CA GLU A 243 -3.14 -22.05 -17.02
C GLU A 243 -2.93 -21.54 -18.46
N GLY A 244 -1.96 -20.65 -18.64
CA GLY A 244 -1.68 -19.97 -19.91
C GLY A 244 -2.46 -18.66 -20.13
N SER A 245 -3.48 -18.37 -19.32
CA SER A 245 -4.15 -17.06 -19.35
C SER A 245 -3.24 -15.94 -18.85
N ALA A 246 -3.52 -14.70 -19.26
CA ALA A 246 -2.75 -13.52 -18.85
C ALA A 246 -2.76 -13.31 -17.32
N ALA A 247 -3.88 -13.56 -16.65
CA ALA A 247 -3.96 -13.44 -15.19
C ALA A 247 -3.21 -14.57 -14.50
N HIS A 248 -3.33 -15.82 -14.96
CA HIS A 248 -2.58 -16.94 -14.40
C HIS A 248 -1.07 -16.67 -14.47
N MET A 249 -0.56 -16.25 -15.63
CA MET A 249 0.86 -15.89 -15.78
C MET A 249 1.30 -14.73 -14.89
N SER A 250 0.40 -13.83 -14.51
CA SER A 250 0.72 -12.62 -13.75
C SER A 250 0.56 -12.81 -12.24
N TYR A 251 -0.40 -13.62 -11.79
CA TYR A 251 -0.81 -13.70 -10.39
C TYR A 251 -0.63 -15.08 -9.77
N TYR A 252 -0.60 -16.18 -10.53
CA TYR A 252 -0.66 -17.53 -9.95
C TYR A 252 0.45 -17.81 -8.93
N ALA A 253 1.71 -17.52 -9.29
CA ALA A 253 2.85 -17.75 -8.40
C ALA A 253 2.73 -16.93 -7.11
N ARG A 254 2.27 -15.68 -7.23
CA ARG A 254 2.06 -14.77 -6.10
C ARG A 254 0.90 -15.20 -5.22
N LEU A 255 -0.21 -15.61 -5.81
CA LEU A 255 -1.34 -16.17 -5.09
C LEU A 255 -0.92 -17.42 -4.31
N ARG A 256 -0.12 -18.28 -4.94
CA ARG A 256 0.33 -19.54 -4.35
C ARG A 256 1.38 -19.37 -3.26
N SER A 257 2.30 -18.41 -3.36
CA SER A 257 3.50 -18.36 -2.51
C SER A 257 3.87 -16.97 -2.01
N GLY A 258 3.01 -15.96 -2.23
CA GLY A 258 3.33 -14.57 -1.95
C GLY A 258 4.39 -13.96 -2.89
N PRO A 259 4.71 -12.67 -2.70
CA PRO A 259 5.79 -12.02 -3.41
C PRO A 259 7.15 -12.59 -2.98
N ALA A 260 7.96 -13.01 -3.95
CA ALA A 260 9.29 -13.57 -3.68
C ALA A 260 10.21 -12.54 -3.01
N SER A 261 11.03 -13.00 -2.05
CA SER A 261 12.01 -12.19 -1.34
C SER A 261 11.45 -10.95 -0.60
N PHE A 262 10.15 -10.93 -0.30
CA PHE A 262 9.49 -9.83 0.40
C PHE A 262 8.91 -10.30 1.73
N THR A 263 9.38 -9.73 2.83
CA THR A 263 9.05 -10.19 4.19
C THR A 263 8.42 -9.08 5.01
N VAL A 264 7.84 -9.45 6.15
CA VAL A 264 7.32 -8.50 7.15
C VAL A 264 8.36 -7.44 7.53
N ARG A 265 9.65 -7.82 7.61
CA ARG A 265 10.73 -6.89 7.92
C ARG A 265 10.91 -5.79 6.86
N ASN A 266 10.64 -6.09 5.59
CA ASN A 266 10.68 -5.07 4.55
C ASN A 266 9.54 -4.06 4.71
N ALA A 267 8.35 -4.55 5.11
CA ALA A 267 7.14 -3.75 5.26
C ALA A 267 7.13 -2.84 6.50
N ALA A 268 7.77 -3.25 7.60
CA ALA A 268 7.89 -2.41 8.79
C ALA A 268 9.02 -1.39 8.63
N ARG A 269 8.70 -0.20 8.10
CA ARG A 269 9.67 0.89 7.87
C ARG A 269 9.76 1.82 9.09
N ASP A 270 10.62 2.83 8.98
CA ASP A 270 10.93 3.80 10.03
C ASP A 270 9.70 4.24 10.84
N GLY A 271 9.82 4.17 12.16
CA GLY A 271 8.77 4.54 13.11
C GLY A 271 7.64 3.52 13.26
N THR A 272 7.74 2.35 12.63
CA THR A 272 6.89 1.19 12.94
C THR A 272 7.70 0.10 13.63
N THR A 273 7.02 -0.69 14.47
CA THR A 273 7.58 -1.83 15.18
C THR A 273 6.87 -3.11 14.76
N LEU A 274 7.63 -4.20 14.64
CA LEU A 274 7.06 -5.54 14.60
C LEU A 274 6.34 -5.83 15.91
N THR A 275 5.20 -6.50 15.82
CA THR A 275 4.35 -6.85 16.97
C THR A 275 4.31 -8.34 17.21
#